data_AF-A0A814L850-F1
#
_entry.id   AF-A0A814L850-F1
#
_cell.length_a   1.000
_cell.length_b   1.000
_cell.length_c   1.000
_cell.angle_alpha   90.00
_cell.angle_beta   90.00
_cell.angle_gamma   90.00
#
_symmetry.space_group_name_H-M   'P 1'
#
loop_
_entity.id
_entity.type
_entity.pdbx_description
1 polymer ?
#
loop_
_entity_poly.entity_id
_entity_poly.type
_entity_poly.pdbx_seq_one_letter_code
_entity_poly.pdbx_strand_id
1 'polypeptide(L)'
;MNQFYGIFRQYSFKQININNKKFKEFLVKSYDIAINSIDKLAENIGTDRSAILPKEIMSFILNLLTTVPIHDRSTKLYSHFALIHQPLRDNMQIKWSDFKPKIDFIKRVQEPYMASKKGSNNNKNQTCVNIEIKEFFEFGYEMNADDLLPIWTQEQENIVPSIITDTDQIEQPIKYVAGLDISFVKTNDKAVGSMVIFDYDTLNIVAKISVNCNMKIPYIPSYLAFREAPVFMKLIDIQKECCPHLTPQVILMDGNGVWHPRRAGIASHFGVLSGFPCFGVSKNVLYADGITREKIEELLTEKASGENQYVEVIGDSGNVLGLAYNVTGFVKNAVYISVGHKITLTTACDIFKSVTKYRNCEPIRQADLLSREMVTKIS
;
A
#
# COMPACT_ATOMS: atom_id res chain seq x y z
N MET A 1 -44.82 5.69 -22.01
CA MET A 1 -43.41 6.13 -22.07
C MET A 1 -43.21 7.65 -22.21
N ASN A 2 -44.15 8.45 -22.76
CA ASN A 2 -43.94 9.91 -22.97
C ASN A 2 -44.57 10.88 -21.95
N GLN A 3 -45.15 10.42 -20.85
CA GLN A 3 -45.67 11.31 -19.79
C GLN A 3 -44.77 11.40 -18.53
N PHE A 4 -43.82 10.48 -18.36
CA PHE A 4 -42.92 10.48 -17.18
C PHE A 4 -41.76 11.48 -17.28
N TYR A 5 -41.43 11.95 -18.49
CA TYR A 5 -40.34 12.91 -18.71
C TYR A 5 -40.70 14.38 -18.40
N GLY A 6 -41.99 14.71 -18.25
CA GLY A 6 -42.45 16.09 -18.04
C GLY A 6 -42.35 16.58 -16.58
N ILE A 7 -42.49 15.69 -15.60
CA ILE A 7 -42.64 16.08 -14.19
C ILE A 7 -41.30 16.47 -13.54
N PHE A 8 -40.17 15.95 -14.04
CA PHE A 8 -38.85 16.21 -13.47
C PHE A 8 -38.17 17.51 -13.94
N ARG A 9 -38.74 18.23 -14.92
CA ARG A 9 -38.20 19.53 -15.37
C ARG A 9 -38.65 20.73 -14.52
N GLN A 10 -39.72 20.60 -13.73
CA GLN A 10 -40.25 21.72 -12.94
C GLN A 10 -39.86 21.70 -11.46
N TYR A 11 -39.36 20.59 -10.93
CA TYR A 11 -38.76 20.59 -9.60
C TYR A 11 -37.27 20.82 -9.72
N SER A 12 -36.88 22.08 -9.58
CA SER A 12 -35.51 22.43 -9.25
C SER A 12 -35.11 21.65 -7.99
N PHE A 13 -34.24 20.64 -8.13
CA PHE A 13 -33.64 19.85 -7.04
C PHE A 13 -32.84 20.70 -6.03
N LYS A 14 -32.86 22.04 -6.15
CA LYS A 14 -32.19 22.99 -5.25
C LYS A 14 -32.71 23.01 -3.80
N GLN A 15 -33.72 22.20 -3.44
CA GLN A 15 -34.30 22.18 -2.09
C GLN A 15 -34.17 20.85 -1.34
N ILE A 16 -33.63 19.79 -1.97
CA ILE A 16 -33.40 18.54 -1.23
C ILE A 16 -32.06 18.67 -0.52
N ASN A 17 -32.11 18.80 0.81
CA ASN A 17 -30.90 18.73 1.62
C ASN A 17 -30.40 17.27 1.63
N ILE A 18 -29.51 16.96 0.70
CA ILE A 18 -28.82 15.68 0.54
C ILE A 18 -28.03 15.24 1.79
N ASN A 19 -27.78 16.16 2.73
CA ASN A 19 -27.15 15.84 4.02
C ASN A 19 -28.14 15.38 5.10
N ASN A 20 -29.45 15.33 4.80
CA ASN A 20 -30.46 14.86 5.76
C ASN A 20 -30.35 13.34 5.99
N LYS A 21 -30.13 12.94 7.24
CA LYS A 21 -29.94 11.54 7.65
C LYS A 21 -31.10 10.61 7.26
N LYS A 22 -32.36 11.05 7.43
CA LYS A 22 -33.55 10.23 7.08
C LYS A 22 -33.67 10.05 5.56
N PHE A 23 -33.29 11.06 4.79
CA PHE A 23 -33.27 10.98 3.34
C PHE A 23 -32.18 10.02 2.84
N LYS A 24 -30.98 10.07 3.44
CA LYS A 24 -29.90 9.10 3.17
C LYS A 24 -30.33 7.65 3.49
N GLU A 25 -30.95 7.41 4.64
CA GLU A 25 -31.46 6.09 5.03
C GLU A 25 -32.55 5.58 4.07
N PHE A 26 -33.42 6.47 3.57
CA PHE A 26 -34.42 6.16 2.56
C PHE A 26 -33.78 5.72 1.23
N LEU A 27 -32.72 6.40 0.78
CA LEU A 27 -32.02 6.06 -0.46
C LEU A 27 -31.35 4.68 -0.39
N VAL A 28 -30.68 4.38 0.72
CA VAL A 28 -30.03 3.06 0.94
C VAL A 28 -31.07 1.93 0.93
N LYS A 29 -32.17 2.08 1.69
CA LYS A 29 -33.23 1.06 1.72
C LYS A 29 -33.91 0.87 0.36
N SER A 30 -34.10 1.95 -0.39
CA SER A 30 -34.71 1.89 -1.73
C SER A 30 -33.81 1.16 -2.72
N TYR A 31 -32.49 1.34 -2.61
CA TYR A 31 -31.50 0.61 -3.40
C TYR A 31 -31.48 -0.89 -3.06
N ASP A 32 -31.44 -1.23 -1.78
CA ASP A 32 -31.42 -2.64 -1.34
C ASP A 32 -32.67 -3.39 -1.82
N ILE A 33 -33.84 -2.75 -1.76
CA ILE A 33 -35.09 -3.34 -2.28
C ILE A 33 -35.00 -3.54 -3.79
N ALA A 34 -34.48 -2.56 -4.53
CA ALA A 34 -34.36 -2.64 -5.98
C ALA A 34 -33.42 -3.77 -6.40
N ILE A 35 -32.20 -3.83 -5.84
CA ILE A 35 -31.20 -4.85 -6.21
C ILE A 35 -31.65 -6.25 -5.82
N ASN A 36 -32.19 -6.45 -4.63
CA ASN A 36 -32.70 -7.76 -4.24
C ASN A 36 -33.84 -8.24 -5.15
N SER A 37 -34.62 -7.33 -5.70
CA SER A 37 -35.67 -7.66 -6.67
C SER A 37 -35.09 -8.00 -8.04
N ILE A 38 -34.05 -7.28 -8.47
CA ILE A 38 -33.32 -7.56 -9.72
C ILE A 38 -32.59 -8.90 -9.65
N ASP A 39 -31.99 -9.23 -8.51
CA ASP A 39 -31.29 -10.50 -8.27
C ASP A 39 -32.20 -11.70 -8.36
N LYS A 40 -33.34 -11.61 -7.66
CA LYS A 40 -34.36 -12.65 -7.75
C LYS A 40 -34.89 -12.79 -9.17
N LEU A 41 -34.97 -11.69 -9.92
CA LEU A 41 -35.36 -11.76 -11.32
C LEU A 41 -34.27 -12.47 -12.12
N ALA A 42 -33.01 -12.04 -11.99
CA ALA A 42 -31.83 -12.58 -12.67
C ALA A 42 -31.66 -14.09 -12.48
N GLU A 43 -31.80 -14.57 -11.24
CA GLU A 43 -31.78 -15.99 -10.91
C GLU A 43 -32.92 -16.75 -11.59
N ASN A 44 -34.12 -16.19 -11.64
CA ASN A 44 -35.28 -16.84 -12.27
C ASN A 44 -35.17 -16.95 -13.80
N ILE A 45 -34.49 -16.00 -14.46
CA ILE A 45 -34.30 -16.01 -15.92
C ILE A 45 -32.92 -16.49 -16.36
N GLY A 46 -32.06 -16.93 -15.44
CA GLY A 46 -30.76 -17.52 -15.74
C GLY A 46 -29.80 -16.57 -16.47
N THR A 47 -29.85 -15.26 -16.15
CA THR A 47 -29.01 -14.25 -16.80
C THR A 47 -28.40 -13.29 -15.77
N ASP A 48 -27.43 -12.47 -16.18
CA ASP A 48 -26.81 -11.46 -15.32
C ASP A 48 -27.63 -10.15 -15.30
N ARG A 49 -27.49 -9.39 -14.21
CA ARG A 49 -28.14 -8.09 -13.95
C ARG A 49 -27.97 -7.11 -15.11
N SER A 50 -26.80 -7.15 -15.75
CA SER A 50 -26.44 -6.30 -16.89
C SER A 50 -27.32 -6.52 -18.13
N ALA A 51 -27.96 -7.69 -18.25
CA ALA A 51 -28.90 -8.01 -19.31
C ALA A 51 -30.35 -7.60 -18.99
N ILE A 52 -30.63 -7.25 -17.73
CA ILE A 52 -31.99 -7.00 -17.21
C ILE A 52 -32.30 -5.51 -17.15
N LEU A 53 -31.31 -4.68 -16.82
CA LEU A 53 -31.50 -3.25 -16.62
C LEU A 53 -31.08 -2.43 -17.84
N PRO A 54 -31.98 -1.62 -18.43
CA PRO A 54 -31.62 -0.62 -19.42
C PRO A 54 -30.54 0.33 -18.89
N LYS A 55 -29.63 0.74 -19.78
CA LYS A 55 -28.50 1.63 -19.46
C LYS A 55 -28.94 2.92 -18.78
N GLU A 56 -30.13 3.41 -19.09
CA GLU A 56 -30.71 4.63 -18.56
C GLU A 56 -31.16 4.48 -17.10
N ILE A 57 -31.68 3.30 -16.72
CA ILE A 57 -32.06 3.00 -15.33
C ILE A 57 -30.80 2.82 -14.49
N MET A 58 -29.79 2.16 -15.04
CA MET A 58 -28.46 2.10 -14.41
C MET A 58 -27.90 3.50 -14.20
N SER A 59 -27.95 4.37 -15.22
CA SER A 59 -27.51 5.77 -15.12
C SER A 59 -28.26 6.57 -14.04
N PHE A 60 -29.56 6.33 -13.86
CA PHE A 60 -30.36 6.96 -12.80
C PHE A 60 -29.97 6.47 -11.40
N ILE A 61 -29.81 5.15 -11.21
CA ILE A 61 -29.35 4.55 -9.94
C ILE A 61 -27.93 5.08 -9.61
N LEU A 62 -27.07 5.20 -10.61
CA LEU A 62 -25.73 5.75 -10.51
C LEU A 62 -25.74 7.22 -10.04
N ASN A 63 -26.60 8.07 -10.60
CA ASN A 63 -26.75 9.46 -10.17
C ASN A 63 -27.30 9.60 -8.75
N LEU A 64 -28.12 8.64 -8.31
CA LEU A 64 -28.65 8.63 -6.94
C LEU A 64 -27.54 8.34 -5.92
N LEU A 65 -26.63 7.41 -6.24
CA LEU A 65 -25.54 6.98 -5.37
C LEU A 65 -24.37 8.00 -5.29
N THR A 66 -24.15 8.81 -6.32
CA THR A 66 -23.09 9.83 -6.36
C THR A 66 -23.38 11.08 -5.53
N THR A 67 -24.62 11.28 -5.04
CA THR A 67 -25.01 12.46 -4.24
C THR A 67 -24.68 12.37 -2.74
N VAL A 68 -24.16 11.23 -2.25
CA VAL A 68 -23.79 11.03 -0.84
C VAL A 68 -22.27 11.12 -0.67
N PRO A 69 -21.67 11.85 0.29
CA PRO A 69 -20.22 11.88 0.48
C PRO A 69 -19.60 10.50 0.78
N ILE A 70 -18.42 10.20 0.19
CA ILE A 70 -17.77 8.87 0.18
C ILE A 70 -17.56 8.27 1.57
N HIS A 71 -17.23 9.10 2.56
CA HIS A 71 -16.95 8.69 3.93
C HIS A 71 -18.18 8.13 4.67
N ASP A 72 -19.40 8.39 4.19
CA ASP A 72 -20.65 7.91 4.80
C ASP A 72 -21.27 6.70 4.04
N ARG A 73 -20.54 6.09 3.11
CA ARG A 73 -21.04 5.01 2.25
C ARG A 73 -20.71 3.61 2.80
N SER A 74 -21.61 2.66 2.58
CA SER A 74 -21.39 1.23 2.87
C SER A 74 -20.24 0.66 2.01
N THR A 75 -19.19 0.16 2.66
CA THR A 75 -17.96 -0.39 2.04
C THR A 75 -18.19 -1.64 1.19
N LYS A 76 -19.28 -2.39 1.42
CA LYS A 76 -19.66 -3.57 0.61
C LYS A 76 -20.29 -3.20 -0.74
N LEU A 77 -21.00 -2.07 -0.82
CA LEU A 77 -21.80 -1.70 -2.00
C LEU A 77 -20.95 -1.15 -3.16
N TYR A 78 -19.84 -0.49 -2.82
CA TYR A 78 -19.06 0.33 -3.75
C TYR A 78 -17.79 -0.37 -4.27
N SER A 79 -17.17 -1.22 -3.46
CA SER A 79 -15.96 -1.97 -3.83
C SER A 79 -16.22 -2.91 -5.00
N HIS A 80 -17.35 -3.62 -5.02
CA HIS A 80 -17.69 -4.53 -6.10
C HIS A 80 -18.03 -3.81 -7.42
N PHE A 81 -18.77 -2.69 -7.37
CA PHE A 81 -19.31 -2.05 -8.56
C PHE A 81 -18.35 -1.04 -9.23
N ALA A 82 -17.57 -0.30 -8.44
CA ALA A 82 -16.59 0.66 -8.97
C ALA A 82 -15.34 -0.02 -9.56
N LEU A 83 -15.04 -1.27 -9.16
CA LEU A 83 -13.87 -2.00 -9.66
C LEU A 83 -14.10 -2.70 -11.02
N ILE A 84 -15.35 -2.81 -11.49
CA ILE A 84 -15.70 -3.56 -12.71
C ILE A 84 -15.83 -2.65 -13.94
N HIS A 85 -16.07 -1.34 -13.78
CA HIS A 85 -16.33 -0.43 -14.90
C HIS A 85 -15.32 0.72 -15.02
N GLN A 86 -14.26 0.49 -15.80
CA GLN A 86 -13.15 1.43 -16.06
C GLN A 86 -13.61 2.83 -16.54
N PRO A 87 -14.54 2.99 -17.51
CA PRO A 87 -14.99 4.32 -17.95
C PRO A 87 -15.70 5.13 -16.85
N LEU A 88 -16.20 4.45 -15.82
CA LEU A 88 -16.88 5.05 -14.68
C LEU A 88 -15.89 5.44 -13.58
N ARG A 89 -14.81 4.67 -13.34
CA ARG A 89 -13.70 5.09 -12.46
C ARG A 89 -13.08 6.40 -12.93
N ASP A 90 -12.81 6.48 -14.24
CA ASP A 90 -12.12 7.61 -14.86
C ASP A 90 -13.00 8.87 -14.85
N ASN A 91 -14.30 8.74 -15.11
CA ASN A 91 -15.25 9.85 -15.05
C ASN A 91 -15.55 10.33 -13.61
N MET A 92 -15.45 9.44 -12.61
CA MET A 92 -15.67 9.78 -11.20
C MET A 92 -14.40 10.30 -10.51
N GLN A 93 -13.25 10.34 -11.20
CA GLN A 93 -11.93 10.69 -10.64
C GLN A 93 -11.60 9.90 -9.35
N ILE A 94 -12.10 8.65 -9.24
CA ILE A 94 -11.89 7.82 -8.05
C ILE A 94 -10.43 7.40 -8.00
N LYS A 95 -9.71 7.88 -7.00
CA LYS A 95 -8.33 7.50 -6.71
C LYS A 95 -8.32 6.46 -5.60
N TRP A 96 -7.33 5.57 -5.57
CA TRP A 96 -7.17 4.62 -4.45
C TRP A 96 -7.08 5.30 -3.07
N SER A 97 -6.63 6.57 -3.02
CA SER A 97 -6.69 7.42 -1.82
C SER A 97 -8.09 7.63 -1.26
N ASP A 98 -9.13 7.39 -2.06
CA ASP A 98 -10.54 7.57 -1.68
C ASP A 98 -11.08 6.35 -0.92
N PHE A 99 -10.33 5.24 -0.90
CA PHE A 99 -10.60 4.04 -0.10
C PHE A 99 -9.95 4.11 1.29
N LYS A 100 -9.54 5.30 1.76
CA LYS A 100 -9.09 5.51 3.14
C LYS A 100 -10.12 4.94 4.13
N PRO A 101 -9.78 3.92 4.93
CA PRO A 101 -10.69 3.44 5.96
C PRO A 101 -10.99 4.58 6.94
N LYS A 102 -12.26 4.80 7.30
CA LYS A 102 -12.61 5.57 8.49
C LYS A 102 -11.94 4.88 9.69
N ILE A 103 -11.06 5.61 10.37
CA ILE A 103 -10.50 5.17 11.66
C ILE A 103 -11.56 5.49 12.71
N ASP A 104 -12.49 4.56 12.90
CA ASP A 104 -13.27 4.53 14.13
C ASP A 104 -12.55 3.58 15.10
N PHE A 105 -12.18 4.13 16.27
CA PHE A 105 -11.55 3.50 17.45
C PHE A 105 -10.01 3.37 17.48
N ILE A 106 -9.37 4.36 18.14
CA ILE A 106 -8.14 4.14 18.93
C ILE A 106 -8.49 4.37 20.40
N LYS A 107 -8.55 3.29 21.19
CA LYS A 107 -8.48 3.35 22.66
C LYS A 107 -7.47 2.34 23.19
N ARG A 108 -6.18 2.65 22.99
CA ARG A 108 -5.11 2.58 24.00
C ARG A 108 -3.77 2.93 23.34
N VAL A 109 -3.44 4.22 23.32
CA VAL A 109 -2.04 4.65 23.29
C VAL A 109 -1.45 4.20 24.62
N GLN A 110 -0.50 3.27 24.62
CA GLN A 110 0.32 3.04 25.81
C GLN A 110 1.35 4.17 25.89
N GLU A 111 1.21 5.01 26.91
CA GLU A 111 2.23 5.99 27.29
C GLU A 111 3.57 5.30 27.61
N PRO A 112 4.71 6.00 27.44
CA PRO A 112 6.03 5.40 27.30
C PRO A 112 6.44 4.52 28.49
N TYR A 113 6.99 3.35 28.14
CA TYR A 113 7.69 2.47 29.07
C TYR A 113 8.94 3.18 29.60
N MET A 114 8.93 3.63 30.86
CA MET A 114 10.17 3.99 31.56
C MET A 114 10.92 2.69 31.84
N ALA A 115 11.99 2.42 31.07
CA ALA A 115 12.87 1.30 31.31
C ALA A 115 13.43 1.37 32.75
N SER A 116 13.11 0.37 33.57
CA SER A 116 13.71 0.23 34.88
C SER A 116 15.19 -0.12 34.71
N LYS A 117 16.04 0.75 35.28
CA LYS A 117 17.50 0.57 35.33
C LYS A 117 17.87 -0.79 35.89
N LYS A 118 18.54 -1.63 35.10
CA LYS A 118 19.65 -2.49 35.57
C LYS A 118 20.70 -2.66 34.47
N GLY A 119 21.84 -2.00 34.66
CA GLY A 119 23.14 -2.44 34.14
C GLY A 119 23.73 -1.67 32.96
N SER A 120 24.75 -0.85 33.26
CA SER A 120 25.85 -0.40 32.38
C SER A 120 25.64 0.86 31.50
N ASN A 121 26.03 1.99 32.10
CA ASN A 121 26.63 3.23 31.60
C ASN A 121 26.41 3.76 30.16
N ASN A 122 25.92 5.01 30.16
CA ASN A 122 26.09 6.09 29.18
C ASN A 122 25.49 5.92 27.77
N ASN A 123 24.21 6.28 27.62
CA ASN A 123 23.81 7.40 26.76
C ASN A 123 22.32 7.74 26.98
N LYS A 124 21.97 9.02 26.73
CA LYS A 124 20.72 9.72 27.06
C LYS A 124 19.44 8.86 26.90
N ASN A 125 18.51 8.97 27.86
CA ASN A 125 17.15 8.43 27.80
C ASN A 125 16.43 8.89 26.51
N GLN A 126 16.52 8.13 25.43
CA GLN A 126 15.72 8.33 24.23
C GLN A 126 14.50 7.42 24.34
N THR A 127 13.32 8.02 24.50
CA THR A 127 12.04 7.29 24.63
C THR A 127 11.60 6.78 23.26
N CYS A 128 11.52 5.46 23.10
CA CYS A 128 10.92 4.83 21.93
C CYS A 128 9.39 4.79 22.11
N VAL A 129 8.64 5.28 21.11
CA VAL A 129 7.19 5.15 21.05
C VAL A 129 6.83 3.73 20.61
N ASN A 130 5.94 3.04 21.32
CA ASN A 130 5.48 1.70 20.95
C ASN A 130 3.95 1.72 20.79
N ILE A 131 3.45 1.34 19.62
CA ILE A 131 2.03 1.31 19.28
C ILE A 131 1.67 -0.08 18.78
N GLU A 132 0.79 -0.77 19.50
CA GLU A 132 0.28 -2.08 19.11
C GLU A 132 -1.24 -2.02 18.89
N ILE A 133 -1.70 -2.17 17.65
CA ILE A 133 -3.12 -2.31 17.33
C ILE A 133 -3.47 -3.80 17.29
N LYS A 134 -4.24 -4.25 18.29
CA LYS A 134 -4.56 -5.67 18.51
C LYS A 134 -5.79 -6.11 17.74
N GLU A 135 -6.68 -5.19 17.43
CA GLU A 135 -7.84 -5.42 16.58
C GLU A 135 -7.39 -5.82 15.18
N PHE A 136 -8.01 -6.89 14.65
CA PHE A 136 -7.69 -7.37 13.31
C PHE A 136 -8.31 -6.45 12.26
N PHE A 137 -7.44 -5.88 11.42
CA PHE A 137 -7.84 -5.24 10.18
C PHE A 137 -8.08 -6.31 9.09
N GLU A 138 -9.29 -6.37 8.55
CA GLU A 138 -9.63 -7.31 7.48
C GLU A 138 -9.65 -6.62 6.12
N PHE A 139 -9.01 -7.24 5.14
CA PHE A 139 -9.12 -6.85 3.74
C PHE A 139 -8.85 -8.05 2.82
N GLY A 140 -9.47 -8.03 1.65
CA GLY A 140 -9.37 -9.12 0.68
C GLY A 140 -10.41 -8.97 -0.42
N TYR A 141 -10.29 -9.82 -1.43
CA TYR A 141 -11.21 -9.89 -2.56
C TYR A 141 -11.94 -11.23 -2.53
N GLU A 142 -13.25 -11.23 -2.78
CA GLU A 142 -14.04 -12.47 -2.93
C GLU A 142 -13.97 -13.05 -4.36
N MET A 143 -13.10 -12.50 -5.21
CA MET A 143 -12.92 -12.91 -6.61
C MET A 143 -11.77 -13.91 -6.75
N ASN A 144 -11.85 -14.79 -7.75
CA ASN A 144 -10.75 -15.71 -8.07
C ASN A 144 -9.56 -14.94 -8.69
N ALA A 145 -8.39 -15.59 -8.76
CA ALA A 145 -7.18 -14.94 -9.26
C ALA A 145 -7.27 -14.54 -10.74
N ASP A 146 -7.93 -15.35 -11.58
CA ASP A 146 -8.03 -15.11 -13.03
C ASP A 146 -8.81 -13.83 -13.34
N ASP A 147 -9.81 -13.50 -12.51
CA ASP A 147 -10.57 -12.26 -12.64
C ASP A 147 -9.82 -11.03 -12.11
N LEU A 148 -8.94 -11.22 -11.12
CA LEU A 148 -8.19 -10.12 -10.47
C LEU A 148 -6.97 -9.66 -11.26
N LEU A 149 -6.29 -10.58 -11.95
CA LEU A 149 -5.02 -10.29 -12.63
C LEU A 149 -5.13 -9.22 -13.72
N PRO A 150 -6.14 -9.21 -14.61
CA PRO A 150 -6.30 -8.15 -15.59
C PRO A 150 -6.51 -6.77 -14.94
N ILE A 151 -7.29 -6.72 -13.86
CA ILE A 151 -7.56 -5.49 -13.10
C ILE A 151 -6.27 -4.98 -12.49
N TRP A 152 -5.54 -5.84 -11.77
CA TRP A 152 -4.27 -5.47 -11.14
C TRP A 152 -3.19 -5.07 -12.13
N THR A 153 -3.15 -5.71 -13.30
CA THR A 153 -2.25 -5.33 -14.40
C THR A 153 -2.53 -3.91 -14.85
N GLN A 154 -3.81 -3.59 -15.13
CA GLN A 154 -4.21 -2.26 -15.55
C GLN A 154 -3.90 -1.21 -14.47
N GLU A 155 -4.15 -1.52 -13.20
CA GLU A 155 -3.82 -0.61 -12.09
C GLU A 155 -2.30 -0.37 -11.98
N GLN A 156 -1.47 -1.39 -12.18
CA GLN A 156 -0.02 -1.21 -12.23
C GLN A 156 0.39 -0.29 -13.37
N GLU A 157 -0.18 -0.44 -14.57
CA GLU A 157 0.11 0.42 -15.71
C GLU A 157 -0.35 1.87 -15.46
N ASN A 158 -1.50 2.06 -14.80
CA ASN A 158 -2.05 3.39 -14.51
C ASN A 158 -1.20 4.20 -13.52
N ILE A 159 -0.52 3.55 -12.57
CA ILE A 159 0.30 4.27 -11.59
C ILE A 159 1.68 4.68 -12.13
N VAL A 160 2.18 4.01 -13.18
CA VAL A 160 3.55 4.22 -13.70
C VAL A 160 3.83 5.69 -14.06
N PRO A 161 2.94 6.42 -14.76
CA PRO A 161 3.17 7.82 -15.07
C PRO A 161 3.25 8.74 -13.84
N SER A 162 2.76 8.29 -12.68
CA SER A 162 2.82 9.05 -11.42
C SER A 162 4.11 8.78 -10.63
N ILE A 163 4.96 7.85 -11.07
CA ILE A 163 6.21 7.53 -10.39
C ILE A 163 7.27 8.59 -10.73
N ILE A 164 7.74 9.31 -9.72
CA ILE A 164 8.82 10.30 -9.84
C ILE A 164 10.14 9.64 -9.45
N THR A 165 11.13 9.64 -10.34
CA THR A 165 12.42 8.94 -10.12
C THR A 165 13.66 9.79 -10.34
N ASP A 166 13.51 10.99 -10.90
CA ASP A 166 14.57 11.85 -11.39
C ASP A 166 14.86 13.05 -10.48
N THR A 167 14.01 13.28 -9.47
CA THR A 167 14.13 14.38 -8.51
C THR A 167 13.84 13.90 -7.10
N ASP A 168 14.64 14.37 -6.14
CA ASP A 168 14.37 14.20 -4.72
C ASP A 168 13.29 15.17 -4.26
N GLN A 169 12.15 14.64 -3.81
CA GLN A 169 11.10 15.40 -3.14
C GLN A 169 11.03 15.00 -1.66
N ILE A 170 12.17 15.15 -0.99
CA ILE A 170 12.41 14.77 0.40
C ILE A 170 12.63 16.02 1.23
N GLU A 171 11.93 16.13 2.36
CA GLU A 171 12.15 17.24 3.30
C GLU A 171 13.54 17.13 3.96
N GLN A 172 14.30 18.22 3.91
CA GLN A 172 15.65 18.30 4.44
C GLN A 172 15.71 19.15 5.71
N PRO A 173 16.59 18.82 6.68
CA PRO A 173 17.46 17.64 6.70
C PRO A 173 16.68 16.34 6.98
N ILE A 174 17.13 15.22 6.41
CA ILE A 174 16.56 13.89 6.73
C ILE A 174 16.78 13.62 8.22
N LYS A 175 15.69 13.43 8.95
CA LYS A 175 15.69 13.21 10.40
C LYS A 175 15.23 11.81 10.76
N TYR A 176 14.29 11.27 10.01
CA TYR A 176 13.66 9.99 10.24
C TYR A 176 13.55 9.17 8.96
N VAL A 177 13.88 7.89 9.07
CA VAL A 177 13.66 6.89 8.03
C VAL A 177 12.90 5.71 8.62
N ALA A 178 12.09 5.03 7.82
CA ALA A 178 11.30 3.91 8.30
C ALA A 178 11.46 2.66 7.44
N GLY A 179 11.31 1.49 8.07
CA GLY A 179 11.16 0.21 7.41
C GLY A 179 9.77 -0.37 7.67
N LEU A 180 9.29 -1.17 6.73
CA LEU A 180 7.99 -1.83 6.76
C LEU A 180 8.15 -3.33 6.47
N ASP A 181 7.37 -4.16 7.15
CA ASP A 181 7.34 -5.61 6.91
C ASP A 181 6.00 -6.24 7.35
N ILE A 182 5.68 -7.42 6.83
CA ILE A 182 4.52 -8.23 7.23
C ILE A 182 4.97 -9.67 7.49
N SER A 183 4.68 -10.19 8.69
CA SER A 183 4.87 -11.61 9.02
C SER A 183 3.54 -12.33 9.17
N PHE A 184 3.52 -13.61 8.81
CA PHE A 184 2.33 -14.46 8.79
C PHE A 184 2.39 -15.53 9.89
N VAL A 185 1.23 -15.84 10.48
CA VAL A 185 1.03 -17.07 11.26
C VAL A 185 1.06 -18.24 10.29
N LYS A 186 1.82 -19.30 10.60
CA LYS A 186 2.06 -20.40 9.66
C LYS A 186 0.82 -21.24 9.31
N THR A 187 -0.23 -21.18 10.13
CA THR A 187 -1.36 -22.11 10.09
C THR A 187 -2.67 -21.49 9.59
N ASN A 188 -2.72 -20.18 9.37
CA ASN A 188 -3.94 -19.47 8.97
C ASN A 188 -3.62 -18.13 8.29
N ASP A 189 -4.67 -17.37 7.95
CA ASP A 189 -4.58 -16.09 7.23
C ASP A 189 -4.18 -14.90 8.12
N LYS A 190 -3.87 -15.12 9.40
CA LYS A 190 -3.48 -14.04 10.31
C LYS A 190 -2.06 -13.58 10.01
N ALA A 191 -1.86 -12.28 10.03
CA ALA A 191 -0.57 -11.64 9.85
C ALA A 191 -0.44 -10.43 10.77
N VAL A 192 0.80 -9.94 10.91
CA VAL A 192 1.09 -8.67 11.57
C VAL A 192 1.93 -7.81 10.64
N GLY A 193 1.41 -6.64 10.31
CA GLY A 193 2.19 -5.57 9.68
C GLY A 193 2.94 -4.77 10.73
N SER A 194 4.17 -4.38 10.41
CA SER A 194 5.04 -3.60 11.31
C SER A 194 5.72 -2.45 10.59
N MET A 195 5.86 -1.32 11.29
CA MET A 195 6.66 -0.16 10.91
C MET A 195 7.67 0.13 12.03
N VAL A 196 8.92 0.36 11.66
CA VAL A 196 9.96 0.81 12.59
C VAL A 196 10.58 2.09 12.07
N ILE A 197 10.61 3.13 12.90
CA ILE A 197 11.13 4.45 12.57
C ILE A 197 12.45 4.66 13.31
N PHE A 198 13.45 5.09 12.57
CA PHE A 198 14.79 5.38 13.04
C PHE A 198 15.05 6.88 12.98
N ASP A 199 15.73 7.40 14.00
CA ASP A 199 16.45 8.66 13.89
C ASP A 199 17.66 8.47 12.95
N TYR A 200 17.75 9.27 11.90
CA TYR A 200 18.68 9.07 10.79
C TYR A 200 20.13 9.32 11.19
N ASP A 201 20.38 10.31 12.07
CA ASP A 201 21.73 10.66 12.52
C ASP A 201 22.29 9.63 13.51
N THR A 202 21.45 9.19 14.46
CA THR A 202 21.88 8.28 15.54
C THR A 202 21.66 6.81 15.23
N LEU A 203 20.84 6.49 14.23
CA LEU A 203 20.35 5.14 13.93
C LEU A 203 19.67 4.45 15.13
N ASN A 204 19.13 5.23 16.06
CA ASN A 204 18.33 4.74 17.16
C ASN A 204 16.87 4.56 16.72
N ILE A 205 16.23 3.49 17.17
CA ILE A 205 14.79 3.28 16.96
C ILE A 205 14.03 4.29 17.84
N VAL A 206 13.19 5.11 17.22
CA VAL A 206 12.36 6.12 17.90
C VAL A 206 10.87 5.74 17.93
N ALA A 207 10.41 4.88 17.02
CA ALA A 207 9.07 4.34 17.08
C ALA A 207 8.98 2.90 16.53
N LYS A 208 8.09 2.12 17.13
CA LYS A 208 7.65 0.80 16.69
C LYS A 208 6.13 0.78 16.62
N ILE A 209 5.58 0.40 15.48
CA ILE A 209 4.14 0.37 15.23
C ILE A 209 3.80 -0.99 14.65
N SER A 210 2.78 -1.66 15.17
CA SER A 210 2.30 -2.93 14.62
C SER A 210 0.78 -2.98 14.56
N VAL A 211 0.24 -3.68 13.56
CA VAL A 211 -1.19 -3.90 13.37
C VAL A 211 -1.47 -5.34 13.00
N ASN A 212 -2.40 -5.97 13.72
CA ASN A 212 -2.90 -7.30 13.37
C ASN A 212 -3.79 -7.21 12.12
N CYS A 213 -3.64 -8.13 11.18
CA CYS A 213 -4.49 -8.19 10.00
C CYS A 213 -4.84 -9.63 9.60
N ASN A 214 -5.96 -9.78 8.89
CA ASN A 214 -6.34 -11.02 8.21
C ASN A 214 -6.09 -10.83 6.72
N MET A 215 -5.14 -11.57 6.16
CA MET A 215 -4.70 -11.49 4.77
C MET A 215 -5.25 -12.65 3.96
N LYS A 216 -6.34 -12.42 3.23
CA LYS A 216 -6.95 -13.44 2.36
C LYS A 216 -6.39 -13.44 0.93
N ILE A 217 -5.53 -12.47 0.61
CA ILE A 217 -4.96 -12.32 -0.74
C ILE A 217 -3.73 -13.24 -0.87
N PRO A 218 -3.69 -14.15 -1.87
CA PRO A 218 -2.55 -15.03 -2.08
C PRO A 218 -1.32 -14.25 -2.56
N TYR A 219 -0.14 -14.81 -2.31
CA TYR A 219 1.09 -14.28 -2.91
C TYR A 219 1.13 -14.63 -4.40
N ILE A 220 1.09 -13.61 -5.26
CA ILE A 220 1.27 -13.77 -6.70
C ILE A 220 2.51 -12.95 -7.12
N PRO A 221 3.53 -13.59 -7.73
CA PRO A 221 4.71 -12.89 -8.21
C PRO A 221 4.36 -11.69 -9.11
N SER A 222 5.07 -10.58 -8.94
CA SER A 222 4.80 -9.30 -9.62
C SER A 222 3.50 -8.58 -9.21
N TYR A 223 2.76 -9.07 -8.22
CA TYR A 223 1.54 -8.41 -7.69
C TYR A 223 1.56 -8.23 -6.17
N LEU A 224 2.75 -8.28 -5.56
CA LEU A 224 2.94 -8.16 -4.11
C LEU A 224 2.27 -6.91 -3.52
N ALA A 225 2.25 -5.81 -4.28
CA ALA A 225 1.65 -4.54 -3.87
C ALA A 225 0.18 -4.68 -3.43
N PHE A 226 -0.63 -5.44 -4.17
CA PHE A 226 -2.05 -5.61 -3.86
C PHE A 226 -2.29 -6.39 -2.57
N ARG A 227 -1.31 -7.19 -2.17
CA ARG A 227 -1.31 -7.94 -0.93
C ARG A 227 -0.88 -7.05 0.24
N GLU A 228 0.22 -6.32 0.11
CA GLU A 228 0.87 -5.70 1.28
C GLU A 228 0.58 -4.20 1.46
N ALA A 229 0.39 -3.47 0.36
CA ALA A 229 0.18 -2.02 0.42
C ALA A 229 -1.00 -1.59 1.31
N PRO A 230 -2.15 -2.31 1.36
CA PRO A 230 -3.23 -1.94 2.28
C PRO A 230 -2.82 -1.94 3.76
N VAL A 231 -1.98 -2.90 4.18
CA VAL A 231 -1.46 -2.97 5.56
C VAL A 231 -0.48 -1.82 5.81
N PHE A 232 0.39 -1.53 4.84
CA PHE A 232 1.34 -0.42 4.96
C PHE A 232 0.64 0.94 5.01
N MET A 233 -0.42 1.15 4.23
CA MET A 233 -1.25 2.36 4.33
C MET A 233 -1.89 2.49 5.71
N LYS A 234 -2.37 1.38 6.30
CA LYS A 234 -2.90 1.38 7.66
C LYS A 234 -1.84 1.78 8.69
N LEU A 235 -0.61 1.31 8.56
CA LEU A 235 0.51 1.70 9.44
C LEU A 235 0.85 3.18 9.30
N ILE A 236 0.79 3.74 8.09
CA ILE A 236 0.97 5.19 7.85
C ILE A 236 -0.12 6.01 8.53
N ASP A 237 -1.38 5.58 8.41
CA ASP A 237 -2.50 6.25 9.07
C ASP A 237 -2.31 6.27 10.59
N ILE A 238 -1.94 5.12 11.19
CA ILE A 238 -1.64 5.01 12.62
C ILE A 238 -0.46 5.92 13.01
N GLN A 239 0.62 5.96 12.21
CA GLN A 239 1.77 6.82 12.47
C GLN A 239 1.37 8.30 12.49
N LYS A 240 0.61 8.75 11.47
CA LYS A 240 0.16 10.14 11.35
C LYS A 240 -0.75 10.56 12.50
N GLU A 241 -1.58 9.65 12.99
CA GLU A 241 -2.51 9.94 14.09
C GLU A 241 -1.80 9.91 15.45
N CYS A 242 -1.01 8.88 15.73
CA CYS A 242 -0.47 8.62 17.06
C CYS A 242 0.89 9.29 17.32
N CYS A 243 1.72 9.48 16.30
CA CYS A 243 3.05 10.07 16.42
C CYS A 243 3.44 10.93 15.20
N PRO A 244 2.66 11.99 14.86
CA PRO A 244 2.93 12.85 13.70
C PRO A 244 4.29 13.55 13.74
N HIS A 245 4.84 13.78 14.94
CA HIS A 245 6.15 14.39 15.16
C HIS A 245 7.33 13.45 14.82
N LEU A 246 7.06 12.17 14.56
CA LEU A 246 8.03 11.15 14.13
C LEU A 246 7.77 10.68 12.70
N THR A 247 7.20 11.54 11.85
CA THR A 247 6.93 11.20 10.44
C THR A 247 8.25 10.94 9.69
N PRO A 248 8.43 9.77 9.05
CA PRO A 248 9.64 9.47 8.29
C PRO A 248 9.67 10.29 6.99
N GLN A 249 10.83 10.82 6.64
CA GLN A 249 11.03 11.47 5.34
C GLN A 249 11.23 10.47 4.20
N VAL A 250 11.77 9.28 4.50
CA VAL A 250 12.00 8.22 3.51
C VAL A 250 11.61 6.85 4.08
N ILE A 251 10.95 6.03 3.26
CA ILE A 251 10.54 4.67 3.61
C ILE A 251 11.30 3.64 2.77
N LEU A 252 11.93 2.68 3.44
CA LEU A 252 12.63 1.55 2.85
C LEU A 252 11.69 0.33 2.88
N MET A 253 11.55 -0.36 1.74
CA MET A 253 10.61 -1.48 1.61
C MET A 253 11.31 -2.76 1.18
N ASP A 254 10.99 -3.90 1.80
CA ASP A 254 11.46 -5.22 1.34
C ASP A 254 10.74 -5.59 0.04
N GLY A 255 11.41 -5.41 -1.09
CA GLY A 255 10.83 -5.57 -2.41
C GLY A 255 11.37 -4.57 -3.42
N ASN A 256 10.78 -4.56 -4.61
CA ASN A 256 11.24 -3.71 -5.71
C ASN A 256 10.37 -2.45 -5.87
N GLY A 257 10.97 -1.39 -6.43
CA GLY A 257 10.27 -0.25 -7.00
C GLY A 257 10.18 -0.39 -8.53
N VAL A 258 10.88 0.48 -9.26
CA VAL A 258 10.89 0.46 -10.74
C VAL A 258 11.60 -0.75 -11.35
N TRP A 259 12.41 -1.49 -10.57
CA TRP A 259 12.96 -2.78 -10.98
C TRP A 259 11.87 -3.87 -10.93
N HIS A 260 10.93 -3.79 -11.87
CA HIS A 260 9.74 -4.61 -11.93
C HIS A 260 9.31 -4.78 -13.39
N PRO A 261 8.71 -5.92 -13.81
CA PRO A 261 8.26 -6.13 -15.20
C PRO A 261 7.40 -4.99 -15.77
N ARG A 262 6.63 -4.34 -14.89
CA ARG A 262 5.76 -3.19 -15.22
C ARG A 262 6.23 -1.87 -14.61
N ARG A 263 7.46 -1.79 -14.10
CA ARG A 263 8.00 -0.64 -13.36
C ARG A 263 7.18 -0.19 -12.14
N ALA A 264 6.31 -1.07 -11.63
CA ALA A 264 5.31 -0.81 -10.61
C ALA A 264 5.41 -1.81 -9.44
N GLY A 265 6.62 -2.02 -8.91
CA GLY A 265 6.83 -2.85 -7.73
C GLY A 265 6.21 -2.24 -6.47
N ILE A 266 6.23 -3.00 -5.36
CA ILE A 266 5.63 -2.58 -4.09
C ILE A 266 6.10 -1.20 -3.63
N ALA A 267 7.40 -0.88 -3.76
CA ALA A 267 7.92 0.42 -3.33
C ALA A 267 7.34 1.57 -4.17
N SER A 268 7.23 1.40 -5.48
CA SER A 268 6.65 2.42 -6.35
C SER A 268 5.14 2.56 -6.16
N HIS A 269 4.45 1.43 -6.06
CA HIS A 269 3.01 1.41 -5.85
C HIS A 269 2.64 2.08 -4.53
N PHE A 270 3.26 1.66 -3.43
CA PHE A 270 3.05 2.29 -2.12
C PHE A 270 3.45 3.77 -2.12
N GLY A 271 4.55 4.14 -2.77
CA GLY A 271 5.00 5.52 -2.87
C GLY A 271 3.97 6.45 -3.52
N VAL A 272 3.41 6.04 -4.65
CA VAL A 272 2.35 6.80 -5.36
C VAL A 272 1.09 6.92 -4.49
N LEU A 273 0.68 5.83 -3.83
CA LEU A 273 -0.52 5.81 -2.99
C LEU A 273 -0.38 6.68 -1.72
N SER A 274 0.76 6.57 -1.06
CA SER A 274 1.02 7.21 0.24
C SER A 274 1.51 8.65 0.09
N GLY A 275 2.08 8.98 -1.06
CA GLY A 275 2.75 10.24 -1.36
C GLY A 275 4.14 10.39 -0.73
N PHE A 276 4.64 9.37 -0.02
CA PHE A 276 5.95 9.38 0.63
C PHE A 276 7.09 9.08 -0.36
N PRO A 277 8.26 9.70 -0.15
CA PRO A 277 9.50 9.22 -0.75
C PRO A 277 9.86 7.81 -0.27
N CYS A 278 10.15 6.91 -1.18
CA CYS A 278 10.48 5.53 -0.85
C CYS A 278 11.33 4.83 -1.90
N PHE A 279 12.02 3.77 -1.48
CA PHE A 279 12.76 2.90 -2.37
C PHE A 279 12.69 1.44 -1.92
N GLY A 280 12.84 0.54 -2.88
CA GLY A 280 12.83 -0.89 -2.66
C GLY A 280 14.23 -1.44 -2.44
N VAL A 281 14.35 -2.38 -1.51
CA VAL A 281 15.54 -3.20 -1.29
C VAL A 281 15.11 -4.67 -1.36
N SER A 282 15.52 -5.37 -2.42
CA SER A 282 15.22 -6.80 -2.60
C SER A 282 16.45 -7.67 -2.35
N LYS A 283 16.24 -8.87 -1.83
CA LYS A 283 17.28 -9.91 -1.65
C LYS A 283 17.40 -10.85 -2.85
N ASN A 284 16.42 -10.81 -3.75
CA ASN A 284 16.32 -11.69 -4.92
C ASN A 284 16.16 -10.86 -6.19
N VAL A 285 16.80 -11.29 -7.28
CA VAL A 285 16.60 -10.68 -8.60
C VAL A 285 15.18 -11.01 -9.06
N LEU A 286 14.38 -9.98 -9.29
CA LEU A 286 13.13 -10.11 -10.02
C LEU A 286 13.45 -9.98 -11.51
N TYR A 287 13.08 -10.99 -12.30
CA TYR A 287 13.25 -10.93 -13.75
C TYR A 287 12.45 -9.76 -14.30
N ALA A 288 13.15 -8.78 -14.86
CA ALA A 288 12.58 -7.61 -15.50
C ALA A 288 13.57 -7.12 -16.55
N ASP A 289 13.05 -6.72 -17.72
CA ASP A 289 13.83 -6.08 -18.79
C ASP A 289 15.11 -6.86 -19.16
N GLY A 290 14.98 -8.19 -19.30
CA GLY A 290 16.07 -9.08 -19.70
C GLY A 290 17.14 -9.35 -18.64
N ILE A 291 16.99 -8.81 -17.43
CA ILE A 291 17.94 -9.01 -16.33
C ILE A 291 17.64 -10.32 -15.58
N THR A 292 18.66 -11.19 -15.53
CA THR A 292 18.64 -12.45 -14.77
C THR A 292 19.62 -12.40 -13.61
N ARG A 293 19.55 -13.40 -12.73
CA ARG A 293 20.49 -13.53 -11.62
C ARG A 293 21.93 -13.71 -12.11
N GLU A 294 22.12 -14.52 -13.13
CA GLU A 294 23.42 -14.85 -13.71
C GLU A 294 24.09 -13.59 -14.28
N LYS A 295 23.36 -12.80 -15.09
CA LYS A 295 23.85 -11.52 -15.62
C LYS A 295 24.31 -10.56 -14.51
N ILE A 296 23.58 -10.53 -13.39
CA ILE A 296 23.93 -9.66 -12.25
C ILE A 296 25.15 -10.19 -11.50
N GLU A 297 25.25 -11.50 -11.28
CA GLU A 297 26.42 -12.10 -10.63
C GLU A 297 27.70 -11.90 -11.47
N GLU A 298 27.61 -12.00 -12.79
CA GLU A 298 28.71 -11.68 -13.72
C GLU A 298 29.10 -10.20 -13.63
N LEU A 299 28.12 -9.29 -13.73
CA LEU A 299 28.34 -7.84 -13.67
C LEU A 299 28.99 -7.39 -12.36
N LEU A 300 28.54 -7.94 -11.23
CA LEU A 300 29.13 -7.68 -9.91
C LEU A 300 30.55 -8.24 -9.82
N THR A 301 30.79 -9.45 -10.33
CA THR A 301 32.12 -10.05 -10.31
C THR A 301 33.14 -9.21 -11.07
N GLU A 302 32.74 -8.64 -12.21
CA GLU A 302 33.58 -7.77 -13.03
C GLU A 302 33.80 -6.38 -12.42
N LYS A 303 32.74 -5.73 -11.91
CA LYS A 303 32.74 -4.30 -11.60
C LYS A 303 32.65 -3.93 -10.12
N ALA A 304 32.18 -4.83 -9.27
CA ALA A 304 31.82 -4.54 -7.87
C ALA A 304 31.87 -5.79 -6.96
N SER A 305 32.97 -6.54 -7.03
CA SER A 305 33.13 -7.82 -6.31
C SER A 305 33.50 -7.65 -4.83
N GLY A 306 33.98 -6.47 -4.44
CA GLY A 306 34.36 -6.14 -3.06
C GLY A 306 33.18 -5.81 -2.16
N GLU A 307 33.44 -5.80 -0.86
CA GLU A 307 32.48 -5.37 0.16
C GLU A 307 32.11 -3.89 -0.02
N ASN A 308 30.83 -3.58 0.14
CA ASN A 308 30.27 -2.24 -0.04
C ASN A 308 30.49 -1.62 -1.42
N GLN A 309 30.72 -2.45 -2.45
CA GLN A 309 30.73 -2.02 -3.85
C GLN A 309 29.36 -2.27 -4.49
N TYR A 310 29.05 -1.47 -5.51
CA TYR A 310 27.81 -1.60 -6.25
C TYR A 310 28.00 -1.19 -7.71
N VAL A 311 27.06 -1.62 -8.55
CA VAL A 311 27.03 -1.32 -9.97
C VAL A 311 25.60 -0.97 -10.39
N GLU A 312 25.48 -0.01 -11.29
CA GLU A 312 24.20 0.32 -11.92
C GLU A 312 23.75 -0.80 -12.86
N VAL A 313 22.47 -1.14 -12.79
CA VAL A 313 21.86 -2.19 -13.59
C VAL A 313 20.96 -1.56 -14.63
N ILE A 314 21.37 -1.73 -15.89
CA ILE A 314 20.66 -1.24 -17.08
C ILE A 314 20.05 -2.45 -17.78
N GLY A 315 18.73 -2.43 -17.98
CA GLY A 315 18.02 -3.50 -18.67
C GLY A 315 18.18 -3.44 -20.19
N ASP A 316 17.69 -4.47 -20.89
CA ASP A 316 17.84 -4.62 -22.34
C ASP A 316 17.18 -3.46 -23.12
N SER A 317 16.16 -2.80 -22.54
CA SER A 317 15.54 -1.59 -23.09
C SER A 317 16.38 -0.30 -22.97
N GLY A 318 17.54 -0.35 -22.28
CA GLY A 318 18.37 0.80 -21.97
C GLY A 318 17.93 1.59 -20.73
N ASN A 319 16.87 1.15 -20.05
CA ASN A 319 16.41 1.77 -18.83
C ASN A 319 17.26 1.36 -17.63
N VAL A 320 17.58 2.33 -16.76
CA VAL A 320 18.13 2.04 -15.43
C VAL A 320 17.05 1.41 -14.56
N LEU A 321 17.31 0.20 -14.06
CA LEU A 321 16.41 -0.52 -13.14
C LEU A 321 16.73 -0.21 -11.68
N GLY A 322 18.02 -0.05 -11.36
CA GLY A 322 18.49 0.15 -10.00
C GLY A 322 19.97 -0.15 -9.83
N LEU A 323 20.37 -0.50 -8.62
CA LEU A 323 21.73 -0.90 -8.27
C LEU A 323 21.75 -2.35 -7.78
N ALA A 324 22.77 -3.10 -8.21
CA ALA A 324 23.17 -4.33 -7.53
C ALA A 324 24.28 -3.97 -6.53
N TYR A 325 24.04 -4.23 -5.25
CA TYR A 325 24.91 -3.81 -4.15
C TYR A 325 25.46 -5.02 -3.38
N ASN A 326 26.78 -5.18 -3.40
CA ASN A 326 27.49 -6.25 -2.71
C ASN A 326 27.84 -5.85 -1.27
N VAL A 327 26.86 -5.99 -0.36
CA VAL A 327 27.01 -5.55 1.03
C VAL A 327 28.10 -6.32 1.77
N THR A 328 28.24 -7.63 1.51
CA THR A 328 29.06 -8.52 2.35
C THR A 328 30.38 -8.97 1.70
N GLY A 329 30.70 -8.47 0.51
CA GLY A 329 31.85 -8.96 -0.30
C GLY A 329 31.62 -10.35 -0.92
N PHE A 330 30.39 -10.88 -0.85
CA PHE A 330 30.00 -12.12 -1.50
C PHE A 330 28.91 -11.82 -2.52
N VAL A 331 29.26 -11.89 -3.80
CA VAL A 331 28.38 -11.54 -4.93
C VAL A 331 26.98 -12.19 -4.85
N LYS A 332 26.91 -13.46 -4.43
CA LYS A 332 25.64 -14.20 -4.27
C LYS A 332 24.70 -13.66 -3.19
N ASN A 333 25.23 -12.85 -2.28
CA ASN A 333 24.51 -12.19 -1.18
C ASN A 333 24.16 -10.73 -1.50
N ALA A 334 24.37 -10.27 -2.73
CA ALA A 334 24.00 -8.93 -3.13
C ALA A 334 22.52 -8.62 -2.84
N VAL A 335 22.25 -7.34 -2.66
CA VAL A 335 20.89 -6.78 -2.57
C VAL A 335 20.67 -5.82 -3.73
N TYR A 336 19.40 -5.61 -4.07
CA TYR A 336 19.00 -4.87 -5.26
C TYR A 336 18.20 -3.65 -4.82
N ILE A 337 18.74 -2.47 -5.08
CA ILE A 337 18.16 -1.19 -4.68
C ILE A 337 17.47 -0.60 -5.91
N SER A 338 16.20 -0.25 -5.80
CA SER A 338 15.48 0.38 -6.91
C SER A 338 14.60 1.52 -6.42
N VAL A 339 14.52 2.60 -7.20
CA VAL A 339 13.70 3.76 -6.87
C VAL A 339 12.24 3.34 -6.72
N GLY A 340 11.60 3.77 -5.64
CA GLY A 340 10.16 3.64 -5.44
C GLY A 340 9.44 4.85 -6.01
N HIS A 341 9.51 5.99 -5.31
CA HIS A 341 8.84 7.23 -5.66
C HIS A 341 9.54 8.42 -4.97
N LYS A 342 9.61 9.59 -5.64
CA LYS A 342 10.07 10.88 -5.09
C LYS A 342 11.50 10.90 -4.52
N ILE A 343 12.33 9.99 -5.01
CA ILE A 343 13.74 9.86 -4.62
C ILE A 343 14.55 9.47 -5.85
N THR A 344 15.75 10.01 -5.99
CA THR A 344 16.70 9.61 -7.02
C THR A 344 17.43 8.33 -6.62
N LEU A 345 17.94 7.58 -7.61
CA LEU A 345 18.69 6.35 -7.32
C LEU A 345 19.95 6.61 -6.48
N THR A 346 20.62 7.75 -6.72
CA THR A 346 21.80 8.18 -5.96
C THR A 346 21.44 8.41 -4.49
N THR A 347 20.41 9.21 -4.21
CA THR A 347 19.96 9.50 -2.83
C THR A 347 19.46 8.23 -2.13
N ALA A 348 18.75 7.35 -2.83
CA ALA A 348 18.35 6.05 -2.29
C ALA A 348 19.57 5.20 -1.87
N CYS A 349 20.63 5.20 -2.69
CA CYS A 349 21.88 4.48 -2.39
C CYS A 349 22.59 5.06 -1.16
N ASP A 350 22.67 6.39 -1.04
CA ASP A 350 23.36 7.04 0.08
C ASP A 350 22.62 6.84 1.41
N ILE A 351 21.29 6.89 1.40
CA ILE A 351 20.47 6.52 2.55
C ILE A 351 20.67 5.06 2.89
N PHE A 352 20.60 4.16 1.89
CA PHE A 352 20.80 2.73 2.09
C PHE A 352 22.15 2.44 2.77
N LYS A 353 23.25 3.02 2.28
CA LYS A 353 24.58 2.88 2.89
C LYS A 353 24.58 3.31 4.36
N SER A 354 23.97 4.45 4.65
CA SER A 354 23.95 5.05 5.99
C SER A 354 23.21 4.19 7.02
N VAL A 355 22.24 3.39 6.58
CA VAL A 355 21.38 2.58 7.46
C VAL A 355 21.67 1.08 7.40
N THR A 356 22.73 0.67 6.70
CA THR A 356 23.04 -0.76 6.46
C THR A 356 24.30 -1.18 7.23
N LYS A 357 24.11 -2.09 8.18
CA LYS A 357 25.21 -2.73 8.94
C LYS A 357 25.45 -4.18 8.54
N TYR A 358 24.43 -4.84 8.01
CA TYR A 358 24.43 -6.25 7.58
C TYR A 358 23.77 -6.35 6.21
N ARG A 359 23.71 -7.55 5.62
CA ARG A 359 23.04 -7.78 4.33
C ARG A 359 21.65 -7.13 4.23
N ASN A 360 20.83 -7.24 5.27
CA ASN A 360 19.53 -6.56 5.34
C ASN A 360 19.72 -5.23 6.08
N CYS A 361 19.31 -4.12 5.45
CA CYS A 361 19.39 -2.80 6.08
C CYS A 361 18.56 -2.73 7.38
N GLU A 362 19.00 -1.91 8.33
CA GLU A 362 18.46 -1.89 9.68
C GLU A 362 16.95 -1.58 9.75
N PRO A 363 16.39 -0.61 8.99
CA PRO A 363 14.96 -0.34 9.03
C PRO A 363 14.09 -1.54 8.65
N ILE A 364 14.41 -2.21 7.53
CA ILE A 364 13.68 -3.40 7.08
C ILE A 364 13.90 -4.56 8.04
N ARG A 365 15.15 -4.78 8.48
CA ARG A 365 15.51 -5.86 9.41
C ARG A 365 14.77 -5.74 10.74
N GLN A 366 14.64 -4.53 11.30
CA GLN A 366 13.90 -4.32 12.54
C GLN A 366 12.38 -4.46 12.35
N ALA A 367 11.83 -4.07 11.21
CA ALA A 367 10.43 -4.31 10.89
C ALA A 367 10.11 -5.80 10.81
N ASP A 368 10.97 -6.60 10.16
CA ASP A 368 10.86 -8.07 10.10
C ASP A 368 10.99 -8.73 11.48
N LEU A 369 11.92 -8.27 12.33
CA LEU A 369 12.02 -8.77 13.69
C LEU A 369 10.78 -8.45 14.53
N LEU A 370 10.26 -7.22 14.42
CA LEU A 370 9.06 -6.80 15.14
C LEU A 370 7.82 -7.60 14.66
N SER A 371 7.64 -7.74 13.35
CA SER A 371 6.50 -8.47 12.79
C SER A 371 6.50 -9.93 13.24
N ARG A 372 7.67 -10.59 13.23
CA ARG A 372 7.84 -11.97 13.72
C ARG A 372 7.57 -12.09 15.23
N GLU A 373 8.09 -11.16 16.04
CA GLU A 373 7.83 -11.13 17.48
C GLU A 373 6.32 -11.04 17.73
N MET A 374 5.63 -10.14 17.04
CA MET A 374 4.20 -9.91 17.23
C MET A 374 3.33 -11.08 16.74
N VAL A 375 3.74 -11.76 15.65
CA VAL A 375 3.07 -12.99 15.19
C VAL A 375 3.04 -14.07 16.28
N THR A 376 4.10 -14.20 17.10
CA THR A 376 4.10 -15.17 18.22
C THR A 376 3.06 -14.87 19.29
N LYS A 377 2.59 -13.62 19.40
CA LYS A 377 1.57 -13.20 20.37
C LYS A 377 0.14 -13.48 19.91
N ILE A 378 -0.07 -13.77 18.62
CA ILE A 378 -1.39 -14.00 18.00
C ILE A 378 -1.56 -15.40 17.40
N SER A 379 -0.48 -16.19 17.42
CA SER A 379 -0.45 -17.62 17.06
C SER A 379 -1.03 -18.43 18.20
#